data_AF-A0A416SBS8-F1
#
_entry.id   AF-A0A416SBS8-F1
#
_cell.length_a   1.000
_cell.length_b   1.000
_cell.length_c   1.000
_cell.angle_alpha   90.00
_cell.angle_beta   90.00
_cell.angle_gamma   90.00
#
_symmetry.space_group_name_H-M   'P 1'
#
loop_
_entity.id
_entity.type
_entity.pdbx_description
1 polymer ?
#
loop_
_entity_poly.entity_id
_entity_poly.type
_entity_poly.pdbx_seq_one_letter_code
_entity_poly.pdbx_strand_id
1 'polypeptide(L)'
;MQDTITKPLLKWYGENKRVLPWREKKNPYEIWVSEIMLQQTRVEAVKPFYERFMRELPNVAALAVCPEEKLLKLWEGLGYYNRVRNMQKAAQKIMEVYDGVFPADYEALKGLPGIGNYTAGAVASIAFCIPVPAVDGNVLRVMARLREDGEDILKQSVKNRVEAELTEIMPAEDPGAFNQAMMDLGAMVCLPNGAPKCEVCPLFDQCLAGRHQTWTEYPFKKSAKPRRIEDRTVLLFLDGAHTAVRKRPKKGLLAGLYEFPNFDGVLSEQEALEEAEKFGVTPLHIQALPPYKHIFSHVEWHITGYAIKIAGNDVEQEGEEKAGLIFADAKTAAERYAIPSAFAEYAKYTDLERA
;
A
#
# COMPACT_ATOMS: atom_id res chain seq x y z
N MET A 1 22.80 -7.24 -28.05
CA MET A 1 21.92 -7.51 -26.88
C MET A 1 20.89 -6.41 -26.67
N GLN A 2 21.30 -5.14 -26.69
CA GLN A 2 20.38 -3.99 -26.62
C GLN A 2 19.24 -4.09 -27.66
N ASP A 3 19.58 -4.26 -28.93
CA ASP A 3 18.58 -4.34 -30.01
C ASP A 3 17.67 -5.58 -29.96
N THR A 4 18.11 -6.67 -29.34
CA THR A 4 17.34 -7.93 -29.28
C THR A 4 16.31 -7.95 -28.15
N ILE A 5 16.42 -7.05 -27.17
CA ILE A 5 15.44 -6.92 -26.07
C ILE A 5 14.67 -5.61 -26.22
N THR A 6 15.38 -4.49 -26.35
CA THR A 6 14.81 -3.15 -26.27
C THR A 6 13.85 -2.86 -27.43
N LYS A 7 14.25 -3.15 -28.67
CA LYS A 7 13.39 -2.90 -29.86
C LYS A 7 12.08 -3.69 -29.84
N PRO A 8 12.07 -5.04 -29.69
CA PRO A 8 10.80 -5.78 -29.66
C PRO A 8 9.93 -5.40 -28.46
N LEU A 9 10.54 -5.12 -27.30
CA LEU A 9 9.82 -4.69 -26.11
C LEU A 9 9.11 -3.34 -26.31
N LEU A 10 9.82 -2.33 -26.81
CA LEU A 10 9.24 -1.01 -27.05
C LEU A 10 8.17 -1.04 -28.15
N LYS A 11 8.38 -1.83 -29.20
CA LYS A 11 7.37 -2.04 -30.24
C LYS A 11 6.08 -2.60 -29.63
N TRP A 12 6.20 -3.69 -28.87
CA TRP A 12 5.06 -4.30 -28.18
C TRP A 12 4.39 -3.32 -27.22
N TYR A 13 5.15 -2.53 -26.48
CA TYR A 13 4.61 -1.53 -25.56
C TYR A 13 3.82 -0.45 -26.29
N GLY A 14 4.30 0.02 -27.45
CA GLY A 14 3.57 0.98 -28.28
C GLY A 14 2.17 0.50 -28.69
N GLU A 15 2.04 -0.80 -28.94
CA GLU A 15 0.80 -1.45 -29.38
C GLU A 15 -0.10 -1.90 -28.20
N ASN A 16 0.48 -2.20 -27.03
CA ASN A 16 -0.22 -2.92 -25.95
C ASN A 16 -0.23 -2.19 -24.59
N LYS A 17 0.36 -1.00 -24.48
CA LYS A 17 0.43 -0.27 -23.20
C LYS A 17 -0.95 -0.05 -22.59
N ARG A 18 -1.03 -0.20 -21.27
CA ARG A 18 -2.26 0.09 -20.52
C ARG A 18 -2.52 1.59 -20.47
N VAL A 19 -3.79 1.96 -20.68
CA VAL A 19 -4.29 3.31 -20.42
C VAL A 19 -4.56 3.43 -18.92
N LEU A 20 -3.80 4.30 -18.24
CA LEU A 20 -3.87 4.51 -16.80
C LEU A 20 -3.87 6.02 -16.51
N PRO A 21 -4.64 6.51 -15.51
CA PRO A 21 -4.77 7.94 -15.24
C PRO A 21 -3.42 8.66 -15.04
N TRP A 22 -2.50 8.03 -14.33
CA TRP A 22 -1.15 8.57 -14.05
C TRP A 22 -0.16 8.46 -15.22
N ARG A 23 -0.57 7.94 -16.38
CA ARG A 23 0.26 7.89 -17.59
C ARG A 23 -0.11 8.93 -18.64
N GLU A 24 -1.16 9.72 -18.39
CA GLU A 24 -1.61 10.75 -19.33
C GLU A 24 -0.63 11.92 -19.44
N LYS A 25 0.07 12.23 -18.34
CA LYS A 25 1.00 13.36 -18.24
C LYS A 25 2.33 12.90 -17.67
N LYS A 26 3.43 13.50 -18.14
CA LYS A 26 4.77 13.34 -17.55
C LYS A 26 4.95 14.26 -16.33
N ASN A 27 3.96 14.29 -15.44
CA ASN A 27 4.01 15.10 -14.21
C ASN A 27 4.69 14.29 -13.09
N PRO A 28 5.83 14.75 -12.54
CA PRO A 28 6.58 14.00 -11.53
C PRO A 28 5.79 13.74 -10.24
N TYR A 29 4.91 14.66 -9.84
CA TYR A 29 4.06 14.47 -8.66
C TYR A 29 3.04 13.35 -8.87
N GLU A 30 2.32 13.38 -10.00
CA GLU A 30 1.32 12.37 -10.37
C GLU A 30 1.95 10.97 -10.50
N ILE A 31 3.08 10.89 -11.19
CA ILE A 31 3.85 9.65 -11.35
C ILE A 31 4.27 9.16 -9.97
N TRP A 32 4.91 9.99 -9.15
CA TRP A 32 5.37 9.60 -7.82
C TRP A 32 4.23 9.11 -6.92
N VAL A 33 3.08 9.79 -6.88
CA VAL A 33 1.90 9.35 -6.12
C VAL A 33 1.47 7.95 -6.57
N SER A 34 1.34 7.72 -7.87
CA SER A 34 0.95 6.42 -8.40
C SER A 34 1.96 5.32 -8.06
N GLU A 35 3.25 5.60 -8.18
CA GLU A 35 4.33 4.65 -7.91
C GLU A 35 4.37 4.25 -6.44
N ILE A 36 4.12 5.17 -5.51
CA ILE A 36 4.02 4.83 -4.08
C ILE A 36 2.76 4.00 -3.81
N MET A 37 1.61 4.35 -4.40
CA MET A 37 0.37 3.57 -4.24
C MET A 37 0.51 2.15 -4.77
N LEU A 38 1.21 1.95 -5.89
CA LEU A 38 1.41 0.64 -6.53
C LEU A 38 2.38 -0.29 -5.78
N GLN A 39 3.12 0.21 -4.79
CA GLN A 39 3.97 -0.63 -3.95
C GLN A 39 3.13 -1.70 -3.22
N GLN A 40 3.24 -2.95 -3.65
CA GLN A 40 2.49 -4.08 -3.11
C GLN A 40 0.96 -3.91 -3.20
N THR A 41 0.46 -3.14 -4.17
CA THR A 41 -0.97 -2.96 -4.42
C THR A 41 -1.25 -3.13 -5.92
N ARG A 42 -2.34 -3.81 -6.27
CA ARG A 42 -2.72 -4.06 -7.66
C ARG A 42 -3.27 -2.79 -8.32
N VAL A 43 -3.02 -2.62 -9.61
CA VAL A 43 -3.45 -1.45 -10.40
C VAL A 43 -4.94 -1.15 -10.26
N GLU A 44 -5.82 -2.15 -10.39
CA GLU A 44 -7.27 -1.93 -10.29
C GLU A 44 -7.71 -1.44 -8.91
N ALA A 45 -7.04 -1.89 -7.85
CA ALA A 45 -7.31 -1.41 -6.50
C ALA A 45 -6.80 0.03 -6.29
N VAL A 46 -5.79 0.49 -7.03
CA VAL A 46 -5.21 1.83 -6.88
C VAL A 46 -6.03 2.92 -7.58
N LYS A 47 -6.67 2.63 -8.72
CA LYS A 47 -7.40 3.63 -9.53
C LYS A 47 -8.33 4.56 -8.72
N PRO A 48 -9.32 4.05 -7.94
CA PRO A 48 -10.23 4.93 -7.21
C PRO A 48 -9.53 5.74 -6.11
N PHE A 49 -8.44 5.22 -5.55
CA PHE A 49 -7.66 5.92 -4.55
C PHE A 49 -6.83 7.04 -5.16
N TYR A 50 -6.21 6.79 -6.31
CA TYR A 50 -5.47 7.79 -7.06
C TYR A 50 -6.38 8.96 -7.44
N GLU A 51 -7.56 8.68 -8.00
CA GLU A 51 -8.53 9.71 -8.40
C GLU A 51 -8.97 10.59 -7.22
N ARG A 52 -9.36 9.96 -6.10
CA ARG A 52 -9.71 10.68 -4.85
C ARG A 52 -8.53 11.52 -4.35
N PHE A 53 -7.34 10.95 -4.31
CA PHE A 53 -6.15 11.60 -3.77
C PHE A 53 -5.75 12.81 -4.62
N MET A 54 -5.75 12.67 -5.95
CA MET A 54 -5.43 13.75 -6.88
C MET A 54 -6.46 14.87 -6.89
N ARG A 55 -7.74 14.57 -6.62
CA ARG A 55 -8.78 15.59 -6.47
C ARG A 55 -8.54 16.47 -5.24
N GLU A 56 -8.19 15.86 -4.11
CA GLU A 56 -8.02 16.56 -2.83
C GLU A 56 -6.64 17.17 -2.65
N LEU A 57 -5.61 16.52 -3.19
CA LEU A 57 -4.20 16.88 -3.06
C LEU A 57 -3.58 16.94 -4.47
N PRO A 58 -3.91 17.96 -5.27
CA PRO A 58 -3.55 18.01 -6.70
C PRO A 58 -2.07 18.26 -6.98
N ASN A 59 -1.29 18.69 -5.98
CA ASN A 59 0.13 19.00 -6.13
C ASN A 59 0.93 18.77 -4.83
N VAL A 60 2.25 18.85 -4.93
CA VAL A 60 3.18 18.61 -3.82
C VAL A 60 2.96 19.59 -2.65
N ALA A 61 2.61 20.84 -2.93
CA ALA A 61 2.34 21.84 -1.89
C ALA A 61 1.10 21.45 -1.06
N ALA A 62 0.02 21.03 -1.72
CA ALA A 62 -1.19 20.56 -1.05
C ALA A 62 -0.91 19.34 -0.17
N LEU A 63 -0.11 18.38 -0.64
CA LEU A 63 0.30 17.22 0.16
C LEU A 63 1.17 17.61 1.36
N ALA A 64 2.10 18.55 1.19
CA ALA A 64 3.04 18.96 2.24
C ALA A 64 2.32 19.55 3.47
N VAL A 65 1.24 20.31 3.25
CA VAL A 65 0.48 20.99 4.30
C VAL A 65 -0.80 20.26 4.74
N CYS A 66 -1.11 19.11 4.14
CA CYS A 66 -2.32 18.36 4.45
C CYS A 66 -2.35 17.90 5.92
N PRO A 67 -3.43 18.15 6.69
CA PRO A 67 -3.54 17.61 8.04
C PRO A 67 -3.43 16.07 8.05
N GLU A 68 -2.71 15.50 9.03
CA GLU A 68 -2.44 14.04 9.08
C GLU A 68 -3.74 13.22 9.04
N GLU A 69 -4.79 13.66 9.73
CA GLU A 69 -6.07 12.95 9.77
C GLU A 69 -6.72 12.86 8.39
N LYS A 70 -6.80 13.99 7.65
CA LYS A 70 -7.27 14.02 6.26
C LYS A 70 -6.41 13.12 5.39
N LEU A 71 -5.09 13.17 5.55
CA LEU A 71 -4.16 12.36 4.77
C LEU A 71 -4.37 10.84 4.99
N LEU A 72 -4.49 10.41 6.25
CA LEU A 72 -4.74 9.00 6.58
C LEU A 72 -6.11 8.55 6.09
N LYS A 73 -7.11 9.42 6.13
CA LYS A 73 -8.44 9.13 5.59
C LYS A 73 -8.42 8.95 4.08
N LEU A 74 -7.69 9.80 3.35
CA LEU A 74 -7.50 9.63 1.91
C LEU A 74 -6.75 8.34 1.54
N TRP A 75 -5.98 7.76 2.47
CA TRP A 75 -5.24 6.51 2.30
C TRP A 75 -5.96 5.28 2.86
N GLU A 76 -7.10 5.47 3.54
CA GLU A 76 -7.82 4.43 4.25
C GLU A 76 -8.22 3.29 3.31
N GLY A 77 -7.72 2.09 3.59
CA GLY A 77 -7.97 0.88 2.80
C GLY A 77 -6.80 0.42 1.90
N LEU A 78 -5.83 1.29 1.59
CA LEU A 78 -4.63 0.88 0.81
C LEU A 78 -3.62 0.07 1.63
N GLY A 79 -3.68 0.16 2.96
CA GLY A 79 -2.69 -0.43 3.84
C GLY A 79 -1.30 0.22 3.74
N TYR A 80 -0.36 -0.26 4.56
CA TYR A 80 1.01 0.26 4.64
C TYR A 80 1.08 1.79 4.83
N TYR A 81 0.38 2.34 5.83
CA TYR A 81 0.22 3.77 6.07
C TYR A 81 1.53 4.56 6.29
N ASN A 82 2.65 3.89 6.57
CA ASN A 82 3.96 4.55 6.58
C ASN A 82 4.35 5.10 5.20
N ARG A 83 3.81 4.53 4.10
CA ARG A 83 3.99 5.06 2.74
C ARG A 83 3.53 6.51 2.66
N VAL A 84 2.26 6.78 2.99
CA VAL A 84 1.70 8.13 2.88
C VAL A 84 2.33 9.13 3.85
N ARG A 85 2.73 8.67 5.05
CA ARG A 85 3.50 9.51 5.99
C ARG A 85 4.86 9.91 5.44
N ASN A 86 5.58 8.95 4.85
CA ASN A 86 6.86 9.24 4.21
C ASN A 86 6.66 10.12 2.97
N MET A 87 5.58 9.93 2.22
CA MET A 87 5.23 10.82 1.11
C MET A 87 5.06 12.26 1.59
N GLN A 88 4.30 12.49 2.66
CA GLN A 88 4.15 13.85 3.19
C GLN A 88 5.49 14.46 3.64
N LYS A 89 6.33 13.69 4.33
CA LYS A 89 7.68 14.16 4.70
C LYS A 89 8.54 14.49 3.49
N ALA A 90 8.44 13.70 2.42
CA ALA A 90 9.13 13.98 1.16
C ALA A 90 8.55 15.23 0.47
N ALA A 91 7.23 15.42 0.47
CA ALA A 91 6.60 16.62 -0.06
C ALA A 91 7.07 17.87 0.70
N GLN A 92 7.12 17.82 2.04
CA GLN A 92 7.68 18.89 2.87
C GLN A 92 9.14 19.19 2.50
N LYS A 93 9.98 18.16 2.38
CA LYS A 93 11.37 18.33 1.95
C LYS A 93 11.50 18.90 0.54
N ILE A 94 10.60 18.56 -0.39
CA ILE A 94 10.55 19.14 -1.73
C ILE A 94 10.21 20.63 -1.68
N MET A 95 9.25 21.02 -0.83
CA MET A 95 8.91 22.43 -0.63
C MET A 95 10.07 23.22 0.00
N GLU A 96 10.75 22.64 1.00
CA GLU A 96 11.80 23.32 1.77
C GLU A 96 13.15 23.43 1.03
N VAL A 97 13.55 22.38 0.31
CA VAL A 97 14.91 22.26 -0.25
C VAL A 97 14.93 22.53 -1.76
N TYR A 98 13.82 22.28 -2.45
CA TYR A 98 13.74 22.34 -3.91
C TYR A 98 12.64 23.29 -4.41
N ASP A 99 12.18 24.22 -3.55
CA ASP A 99 11.17 25.25 -3.85
C ASP A 99 9.88 24.71 -4.50
N GLY A 100 9.46 23.51 -4.09
CA GLY A 100 8.25 22.86 -4.60
C GLY A 100 8.42 22.17 -5.96
N VAL A 101 9.63 22.11 -6.50
CA VAL A 101 9.96 21.44 -7.76
C VAL A 101 10.65 20.11 -7.49
N PHE A 102 10.18 19.03 -8.13
CA PHE A 102 10.86 17.74 -8.01
C PHE A 102 12.27 17.83 -8.65
N PRO A 103 13.32 17.33 -7.97
CA PRO A 103 14.65 17.34 -8.54
C PRO A 103 14.72 16.38 -9.73
N ALA A 104 15.22 16.87 -10.87
CA ALA A 104 15.53 16.07 -12.05
C ALA A 104 16.89 15.36 -11.89
N ASP A 105 17.06 14.64 -10.76
CA ASP A 105 18.28 13.91 -10.43
C ASP A 105 17.93 12.64 -9.63
N TYR A 106 18.55 11.51 -10.00
CA TYR A 106 18.24 10.21 -9.40
C TYR A 106 18.62 10.12 -7.92
N GLU A 107 19.82 10.59 -7.54
CA GLU A 107 20.28 10.49 -6.16
C GLU A 107 19.53 11.49 -5.26
N ALA A 108 19.18 12.67 -5.78
CA ALA A 108 18.33 13.63 -5.09
C ALA A 108 16.93 13.07 -4.82
N LEU A 109 16.30 12.43 -5.81
CA LEU A 109 15.01 11.75 -5.67
C LEU A 109 15.10 10.62 -4.63
N LYS A 110 16.11 9.76 -4.72
CA LYS A 110 16.37 8.65 -3.79
C LYS A 110 16.67 9.13 -2.37
N GLY A 111 17.21 10.35 -2.21
CA GLY A 111 17.42 11.01 -0.93
C GLY A 111 16.14 11.54 -0.24
N LEU A 112 14.98 11.41 -0.87
CA LEU A 112 13.69 11.79 -0.29
C LEU A 112 13.10 10.65 0.58
N PRO A 113 12.46 10.98 1.71
CA PRO A 113 11.81 9.99 2.57
C PRO A 113 10.86 9.04 1.83
N GLY A 114 11.07 7.73 1.99
CA GLY A 114 10.21 6.70 1.40
C GLY A 114 10.43 6.44 -0.10
N ILE A 115 11.40 7.11 -0.72
CA ILE A 115 11.82 6.84 -2.11
C ILE A 115 13.06 5.94 -2.08
N GLY A 116 12.93 4.73 -2.63
CA GLY A 116 14.06 3.81 -2.85
C GLY A 116 14.47 3.74 -4.33
N ASN A 117 15.42 2.85 -4.66
CA ASN A 117 15.93 2.68 -6.03
C ASN A 117 14.83 2.58 -7.09
N TYR A 118 13.83 1.74 -6.84
CA TYR A 118 12.69 1.56 -7.75
C TYR A 118 11.95 2.87 -8.02
N THR A 119 11.47 3.56 -6.98
CA THR A 119 10.65 4.77 -7.15
C THR A 119 11.48 5.93 -7.70
N ALA A 120 12.75 6.05 -7.29
CA ALA A 120 13.66 7.03 -7.87
C ALA A 120 13.87 6.76 -9.37
N GLY A 121 14.14 5.51 -9.76
CA GLY A 121 14.30 5.11 -11.15
C GLY A 121 13.05 5.34 -11.99
N ALA A 122 11.87 4.99 -11.45
CA ALA A 122 10.59 5.20 -12.11
C ALA A 122 10.34 6.70 -12.36
N VAL A 123 10.38 7.53 -11.32
CA VAL A 123 10.14 8.98 -11.45
C VAL A 123 11.19 9.63 -12.37
N ALA A 124 12.48 9.35 -12.17
CA ALA A 124 13.58 9.90 -12.96
C ALA A 124 13.44 9.57 -14.45
N SER A 125 13.17 8.32 -14.78
CA SER A 125 13.03 7.87 -16.17
C SER A 125 11.76 8.38 -16.86
N ILE A 126 10.61 8.37 -16.18
CA ILE A 126 9.31 8.67 -16.77
C ILE A 126 9.09 10.19 -16.87
N ALA A 127 9.39 10.94 -15.81
CA ALA A 127 9.17 12.37 -15.76
C ALA A 127 10.32 13.17 -16.36
N PHE A 128 11.56 12.72 -16.17
CA PHE A 128 12.76 13.50 -16.50
C PHE A 128 13.64 12.89 -17.60
N CYS A 129 13.24 11.76 -18.19
CA CYS A 129 13.98 11.08 -19.26
C CYS A 129 15.42 10.69 -18.86
N ILE A 130 15.66 10.45 -17.56
CA ILE A 130 16.97 10.05 -17.05
C ILE A 130 17.12 8.52 -17.23
N PRO A 131 18.20 8.04 -17.88
CA PRO A 131 18.36 6.62 -18.20
C PRO A 131 18.80 5.80 -16.98
N VAL A 132 17.86 5.58 -16.06
CA VAL A 132 18.04 4.76 -14.86
C VAL A 132 16.95 3.68 -14.76
N PRO A 133 17.30 2.46 -14.33
CA PRO A 133 16.34 1.35 -14.26
C PRO A 133 15.36 1.48 -13.10
N ALA A 134 14.12 1.03 -13.32
CA ALA A 134 13.10 0.91 -12.30
C ALA A 134 12.76 -0.58 -12.08
N VAL A 135 13.43 -1.21 -11.10
CA VAL A 135 13.35 -2.67 -10.88
C VAL A 135 12.37 -3.02 -9.77
N ASP A 136 11.18 -3.51 -10.14
CA ASP A 136 10.19 -4.07 -9.22
C ASP A 136 10.15 -5.61 -9.26
N GLY A 137 9.18 -6.21 -8.56
CA GLY A 137 8.98 -7.65 -8.58
C GLY A 137 8.53 -8.21 -9.94
N ASN A 138 7.95 -7.40 -10.83
CA ASN A 138 7.62 -7.79 -12.20
C ASN A 138 8.88 -7.88 -13.05
N VAL A 139 9.72 -6.85 -12.99
CA VAL A 139 11.01 -6.80 -13.70
C VAL A 139 11.93 -7.93 -13.22
N LEU A 140 12.06 -8.14 -11.91
CA LEU A 140 12.88 -9.23 -11.37
C LEU A 140 12.43 -10.61 -11.88
N ARG A 141 11.12 -10.85 -11.96
CA ARG A 141 10.59 -12.11 -12.52
C ARG A 141 10.88 -12.26 -14.00
N VAL A 142 10.68 -11.20 -14.79
CA VAL A 142 11.00 -11.19 -16.22
C VAL A 142 12.47 -11.53 -16.43
N MET A 143 13.36 -10.83 -15.73
CA MET A 143 14.81 -11.04 -15.86
C MET A 143 15.25 -12.42 -15.39
N ALA A 144 14.72 -12.91 -14.26
CA ALA A 144 15.02 -14.25 -13.79
C ALA A 144 14.63 -15.33 -14.80
N ARG A 145 13.46 -15.20 -15.46
CA ARG A 145 13.02 -16.14 -16.50
C ARG A 145 13.79 -16.00 -17.80
N LEU A 146 14.14 -14.78 -18.21
CA LEU A 146 14.98 -14.55 -19.39
C LEU A 146 16.33 -15.26 -19.27
N ARG A 147 16.88 -15.30 -18.05
CA ARG A 147 18.23 -15.82 -17.77
C ARG A 147 18.28 -17.19 -17.11
N GLU A 148 17.14 -17.80 -16.77
CA GLU A 148 17.08 -18.98 -15.89
C GLU A 148 17.91 -18.77 -14.60
N ASP A 149 17.76 -17.60 -14.00
CA ASP A 149 18.48 -17.21 -12.79
C ASP A 149 17.74 -17.73 -11.55
N GLY A 150 18.29 -18.81 -10.99
CA GLY A 150 17.77 -19.47 -9.78
C GLY A 150 18.16 -18.79 -8.46
N GLU A 151 18.84 -17.64 -8.50
CA GLU A 151 19.17 -16.92 -7.29
C GLU A 151 17.95 -16.28 -6.62
N ASP A 152 18.05 -16.09 -5.30
CA ASP A 152 16.97 -15.46 -4.51
C ASP A 152 16.84 -13.99 -4.88
N ILE A 153 15.75 -13.64 -5.59
CA ILE A 153 15.47 -12.27 -6.06
C ILE A 153 15.33 -11.25 -4.93
N LEU A 154 15.26 -11.69 -3.67
CA LEU A 154 15.24 -10.81 -2.51
C LEU A 154 16.63 -10.28 -2.14
N LYS A 155 17.72 -10.93 -2.58
CA LYS A 155 19.08 -10.49 -2.31
C LYS A 155 19.40 -9.16 -3.00
N GLN A 156 20.05 -8.26 -2.28
CA GLN A 156 20.48 -6.98 -2.84
C GLN A 156 21.47 -7.15 -4.00
N SER A 157 22.34 -8.17 -3.94
CA SER A 157 23.28 -8.48 -5.03
C SER A 157 22.57 -8.82 -6.34
N VAL A 158 21.47 -9.58 -6.29
CA VAL A 158 20.66 -9.94 -7.48
C VAL A 158 19.99 -8.70 -8.05
N LYS A 159 19.40 -7.85 -7.19
CA LYS A 159 18.81 -6.58 -7.61
C LYS A 159 19.82 -5.66 -8.30
N ASN A 160 21.01 -5.50 -7.72
CA ASN A 160 22.07 -4.68 -8.30
C ASN A 160 22.55 -5.23 -9.65
N ARG A 161 22.66 -6.56 -9.80
CA ARG A 161 23.02 -7.19 -11.08
C ARG A 161 21.95 -6.92 -12.14
N VAL A 162 20.68 -7.08 -11.80
CA VAL A 162 19.56 -6.79 -12.71
C VAL A 162 19.52 -5.30 -13.08
N GLU A 163 19.74 -4.40 -12.13
CA GLU A 163 19.85 -2.96 -12.39
C GLU A 163 21.01 -2.67 -13.37
N ALA A 164 22.18 -3.27 -13.19
CA ALA A 164 23.32 -3.09 -14.08
C ALA A 164 23.04 -3.61 -15.50
N GLU A 165 22.48 -4.81 -15.63
CA GLU A 165 22.12 -5.38 -16.94
C GLU A 165 21.09 -4.53 -17.68
N LEU A 166 20.07 -4.02 -16.96
CA LEU A 166 19.07 -3.14 -17.55
C LEU A 166 19.65 -1.79 -17.97
N THR A 167 20.62 -1.27 -17.21
CA THR A 167 21.32 -0.02 -17.55
C THR A 167 22.05 -0.15 -18.88
N GLU A 168 22.69 -1.29 -19.15
CA GLU A 168 23.42 -1.54 -20.40
C GLU A 168 22.52 -1.59 -21.65
N ILE A 169 21.27 -2.02 -21.50
CA ILE A 169 20.33 -2.18 -22.62
C ILE A 169 19.29 -1.05 -22.70
N MET A 170 19.28 -0.13 -21.73
CA MET A 170 18.31 0.94 -21.67
C MET A 170 18.51 1.90 -22.86
N PRO A 171 17.43 2.29 -23.57
CA PRO A 171 17.51 3.33 -24.59
C PRO A 171 17.66 4.70 -23.93
N ALA A 172 18.55 5.55 -24.46
CA ALA A 172 18.75 6.90 -23.93
C ALA A 172 17.58 7.83 -24.27
N GLU A 173 16.90 7.57 -25.39
CA GLU A 173 15.86 8.43 -25.95
C GLU A 173 14.52 8.31 -25.23
N ASP A 174 14.18 7.11 -24.71
CA ASP A 174 12.94 6.88 -23.98
C ASP A 174 13.08 5.82 -22.86
N PRO A 175 13.89 6.10 -21.83
CA PRO A 175 14.08 5.18 -20.71
C PRO A 175 12.78 4.96 -19.90
N GLY A 176 11.89 5.96 -19.88
CA GLY A 176 10.58 5.87 -19.24
C GLY A 176 9.70 4.81 -19.89
N ALA A 177 9.57 4.82 -21.22
CA ALA A 177 8.82 3.78 -21.93
C ALA A 177 9.45 2.40 -21.76
N PHE A 178 10.77 2.28 -21.73
CA PHE A 178 11.45 1.02 -21.50
C PHE A 178 11.13 0.43 -20.10
N ASN A 179 11.24 1.24 -19.05
CA ASN A 179 10.89 0.81 -17.69
C ASN A 179 9.41 0.41 -17.60
N GLN A 180 8.50 1.21 -18.16
CA GLN A 180 7.07 0.89 -18.17
C GLN A 180 6.75 -0.37 -18.99
N ALA A 181 7.46 -0.60 -20.08
CA ALA A 181 7.31 -1.81 -20.89
C ALA A 181 7.75 -3.06 -20.13
N MET A 182 8.88 -3.02 -19.41
CA MET A 182 9.32 -4.14 -18.57
C MET A 182 8.30 -4.46 -17.47
N MET A 183 7.76 -3.43 -16.81
CA MET A 183 6.72 -3.59 -15.79
C MET A 183 5.42 -4.16 -16.37
N ASP A 184 4.95 -3.63 -17.51
CA ASP A 184 3.73 -4.08 -18.19
C ASP A 184 3.88 -5.50 -18.73
N LEU A 185 5.06 -5.87 -19.25
CA LEU A 185 5.35 -7.23 -19.71
C LEU A 185 5.19 -8.22 -18.56
N GLY A 186 5.79 -7.93 -17.40
CA GLY A 186 5.62 -8.76 -16.21
C GLY A 186 4.17 -8.81 -15.72
N ALA A 187 3.45 -7.70 -15.79
CA ALA A 187 2.07 -7.63 -15.31
C ALA A 187 1.04 -8.33 -16.22
N MET A 188 1.25 -8.37 -17.53
CA MET A 188 0.23 -8.81 -18.51
C MET A 188 0.57 -10.10 -19.25
N VAL A 189 1.85 -10.42 -19.39
CA VAL A 189 2.35 -11.53 -20.23
C VAL A 189 3.14 -12.51 -19.39
N CYS A 190 4.22 -12.06 -18.75
CA CYS A 190 5.08 -12.88 -17.92
C CYS A 190 4.50 -12.99 -16.50
N LEU A 191 3.34 -13.64 -16.38
CA LEU A 191 2.52 -13.66 -15.18
C LEU A 191 3.16 -14.47 -14.02
N PRO A 192 2.94 -14.07 -12.75
CA PRO A 192 3.30 -14.88 -11.59
C PRO A 192 2.29 -16.03 -11.41
N ASN A 193 2.68 -17.10 -10.71
CA ASN A 193 1.79 -18.17 -10.24
C ASN A 193 0.90 -18.80 -11.32
N GLY A 194 1.50 -19.20 -12.44
CA GLY A 194 0.81 -19.83 -13.56
C GLY A 194 1.67 -19.84 -14.81
N ALA A 195 1.11 -20.36 -15.91
CA ALA A 195 1.75 -20.30 -17.22
C ALA A 195 1.77 -18.84 -17.72
N PRO A 196 2.94 -18.27 -18.06
CA PRO A 196 3.03 -17.01 -18.77
C PRO A 196 2.47 -17.17 -20.20
N LYS A 197 2.08 -16.06 -20.80
CA LYS A 197 1.60 -16.02 -22.20
C LYS A 197 2.76 -15.96 -23.19
N CYS A 198 3.61 -16.99 -23.18
CA CYS A 198 4.85 -17.05 -23.96
C CYS A 198 4.62 -16.86 -25.47
N GLU A 199 3.48 -17.33 -25.98
CA GLU A 199 3.07 -17.27 -27.38
C GLU A 199 2.91 -15.83 -27.93
N VAL A 200 2.64 -14.86 -27.06
CA VAL A 200 2.56 -13.43 -27.40
C VAL A 200 3.69 -12.60 -26.78
N CYS A 201 4.69 -13.25 -26.18
CA CYS A 201 5.77 -12.56 -25.49
C CYS A 201 6.77 -11.98 -26.51
N PRO A 202 7.02 -10.66 -26.52
CA PRO A 202 7.97 -10.05 -27.45
C PRO A 202 9.43 -10.46 -27.20
N LEU A 203 9.72 -11.07 -26.05
CA LEU A 203 11.06 -11.50 -25.65
C LEU A 203 11.22 -13.02 -25.66
N PHE A 204 10.27 -13.77 -26.23
CA PHE A 204 10.31 -15.23 -26.24
C PHE A 204 11.60 -15.78 -26.83
N ASP A 205 12.03 -15.22 -27.97
CA ASP A 205 13.25 -15.62 -28.67
C ASP A 205 14.52 -15.42 -27.86
N GLN A 206 14.49 -14.66 -26.76
CA GLN A 206 15.61 -14.39 -25.87
C GLN A 206 15.45 -15.07 -24.51
N CYS A 207 14.29 -15.70 -24.27
CA CYS A 207 13.91 -16.24 -22.97
C CYS A 207 14.33 -17.71 -22.83
N LEU A 208 15.31 -17.98 -21.96
CA LEU A 208 15.74 -19.35 -21.66
C LEU A 208 14.61 -20.17 -21.03
N ALA A 209 13.95 -19.64 -19.99
CA ALA A 209 12.87 -20.38 -19.31
C ALA A 209 11.64 -20.59 -20.20
N GLY A 210 11.40 -19.70 -21.17
CA GLY A 210 10.36 -19.86 -22.18
C GLY A 210 10.65 -21.00 -23.13
N ARG A 211 11.90 -21.12 -23.61
CA ARG A 211 12.35 -22.17 -24.53
C ARG A 211 12.45 -23.54 -23.86
N HIS A 212 12.88 -23.59 -22.61
CA HIS A 212 13.02 -24.84 -21.85
C HIS A 212 11.75 -25.24 -21.09
N GLN A 213 10.72 -24.39 -21.08
CA GLN A 213 9.48 -24.59 -20.35
C GLN A 213 9.64 -24.71 -18.82
N THR A 214 10.63 -24.03 -18.26
CA THR A 214 11.02 -24.05 -16.83
C THR A 214 10.53 -22.83 -16.06
N TRP A 215 9.63 -22.00 -16.62
CA TRP A 215 9.16 -20.74 -16.01
C TRP A 215 8.48 -20.88 -14.64
N THR A 216 8.10 -22.10 -14.23
CA THR A 216 7.57 -22.41 -12.90
C THR A 216 8.65 -22.41 -11.82
N GLU A 217 9.92 -22.59 -12.20
CA GLU A 217 11.08 -22.58 -11.30
C GLU A 217 11.55 -21.15 -10.98
N TYR A 218 11.16 -20.17 -11.80
CA TYR A 218 11.64 -18.79 -11.73
C TYR A 218 10.51 -17.76 -11.54
N PRO A 219 10.72 -16.74 -10.68
CA PRO A 219 11.92 -16.48 -9.91
C PRO A 219 11.97 -17.33 -8.64
N PHE A 220 13.17 -17.71 -8.20
CA PHE A 220 13.34 -18.25 -6.85
C PHE A 220 13.19 -17.12 -5.83
N LYS A 221 12.34 -17.35 -4.83
CA LYS A 221 12.13 -16.44 -3.70
C LYS A 221 12.13 -17.26 -2.42
N LYS A 222 13.05 -16.95 -1.51
CA LYS A 222 13.08 -17.63 -0.21
C LYS A 222 11.78 -17.36 0.56
N SER A 223 11.18 -18.42 1.09
CA SER A 223 9.97 -18.32 1.90
C SER A 223 10.15 -17.37 3.07
N ALA A 224 9.14 -16.52 3.30
CA ALA A 224 9.12 -15.63 4.44
C ALA A 224 9.08 -16.43 5.74
N LYS A 225 9.59 -15.84 6.84
CA LYS A 225 9.39 -16.39 8.18
C LYS A 225 7.88 -16.50 8.49
N PRO A 226 7.46 -17.50 9.27
CA PRO A 226 6.08 -17.58 9.72
C PRO A 226 5.70 -16.30 10.46
N ARG A 227 4.43 -15.90 10.32
CA ARG A 227 3.90 -14.72 11.00
C ARG A 227 3.87 -14.95 12.50
N ARG A 228 4.08 -13.89 13.27
CA ARG A 228 3.78 -13.92 14.71
C ARG A 228 2.27 -13.93 14.87
N ILE A 229 1.74 -14.88 15.64
CA ILE A 229 0.33 -14.90 16.03
C ILE A 229 0.18 -14.02 17.28
N GLU A 230 -0.84 -13.15 17.27
CA GLU A 230 -1.23 -12.34 18.42
C GLU A 230 -2.73 -12.51 18.65
N ASP A 231 -3.10 -12.94 19.85
CA ASP A 231 -4.48 -12.93 20.29
C ASP A 231 -4.90 -11.51 20.69
N ARG A 232 -6.12 -11.14 20.32
CA ARG A 232 -6.69 -9.81 20.52
C ARG A 232 -8.13 -9.92 20.97
N THR A 233 -8.54 -9.07 21.89
CA THR A 233 -9.95 -8.86 22.23
C THR A 233 -10.38 -7.45 21.85
N VAL A 234 -11.46 -7.34 21.09
CA VAL A 234 -12.05 -6.06 20.67
C VAL A 234 -13.40 -5.85 21.35
N LEU A 235 -13.62 -4.67 21.92
CA LEU A 235 -14.88 -4.28 22.55
C LEU A 235 -15.57 -3.21 21.69
N LEU A 236 -16.83 -3.43 21.36
CA LEU A 236 -17.69 -2.42 20.71
C LEU A 236 -18.57 -1.80 21.79
N PHE A 237 -18.41 -0.51 22.08
CA PHE A 237 -19.32 0.22 22.95
C PHE A 237 -20.41 0.89 22.12
N LEU A 238 -21.67 0.52 22.38
CA LEU A 238 -22.85 0.92 21.62
C LEU A 238 -23.83 1.65 22.55
N ASP A 239 -24.08 2.94 22.32
CA ASP A 239 -25.07 3.72 23.09
C ASP A 239 -26.49 3.68 22.47
N GLY A 240 -26.62 3.01 21.32
CA GLY A 240 -27.85 2.86 20.54
C GLY A 240 -27.93 3.76 19.30
N ALA A 241 -27.17 4.85 19.24
CA ALA A 241 -27.09 5.75 18.08
C ALA A 241 -25.67 5.89 17.53
N HIS A 242 -24.66 5.71 18.38
CA HIS A 242 -23.25 5.89 18.09
C HIS A 242 -22.44 4.67 18.50
N THR A 243 -21.25 4.58 17.92
CA THR A 243 -20.23 3.58 18.29
C THR A 243 -18.96 4.28 18.74
N ALA A 244 -18.36 3.79 19.83
CA ALA A 244 -17.09 4.32 20.32
C ALA A 244 -15.91 3.86 19.45
N VAL A 245 -15.08 4.80 19.05
CA VAL A 245 -13.75 4.56 18.49
C VAL A 245 -12.70 5.28 19.34
N ARG A 246 -11.44 4.88 19.22
CA ARG A 246 -10.30 5.58 19.84
C ARG A 246 -9.14 5.67 18.87
N LYS A 247 -8.27 6.65 19.08
CA LYS A 247 -7.06 6.83 18.26
C LYS A 247 -5.94 5.94 18.78
N ARG A 248 -5.32 5.14 17.90
CA ARG A 248 -4.15 4.32 18.22
C ARG A 248 -2.93 5.21 18.51
N PRO A 249 -1.98 4.74 19.34
CA PRO A 249 -0.72 5.44 19.58
C PRO A 249 0.03 5.80 18.29
N LYS A 250 0.88 6.83 18.35
CA LYS A 250 1.68 7.31 17.21
C LYS A 250 2.78 6.35 16.74
N LYS A 251 2.98 5.22 17.42
CA LYS A 251 4.00 4.21 17.11
C LYS A 251 3.38 2.82 17.12
N GLY A 252 4.00 1.89 16.39
CA GLY A 252 3.57 0.50 16.30
C GLY A 252 2.67 0.19 15.11
N LEU A 253 2.04 -0.98 15.14
CA LEU A 253 1.16 -1.45 14.07
C LEU A 253 -0.08 -0.54 14.00
N LEU A 254 -0.45 -0.13 12.78
CA LEU A 254 -1.62 0.75 12.52
C LEU A 254 -1.55 2.08 13.30
N ALA A 255 -0.34 2.59 13.55
CA ALA A 255 -0.11 3.82 14.31
C ALA A 255 -0.99 4.98 13.82
N GLY A 256 -1.56 5.74 14.74
CA GLY A 256 -2.35 6.96 14.48
C GLY A 256 -3.69 6.75 13.78
N LEU A 257 -4.08 5.51 13.44
CA LEU A 257 -5.40 5.19 12.92
C LEU A 257 -6.42 5.05 14.06
N TYR A 258 -7.69 4.99 13.70
CA TYR A 258 -8.76 4.75 14.66
C TYR A 258 -9.04 3.26 14.77
N GLU A 259 -9.51 2.84 15.94
CA GLU A 259 -9.91 1.47 16.23
C GLU A 259 -11.07 1.45 17.21
N PHE A 260 -11.74 0.30 17.30
CA PHE A 260 -12.49 -0.04 18.49
C PHE A 260 -11.52 -0.40 19.63
N PRO A 261 -11.88 -0.18 20.90
CA PRO A 261 -11.08 -0.62 22.04
C PRO A 261 -10.55 -2.05 21.87
N ASN A 262 -9.22 -2.19 21.84
CA ASN A 262 -8.51 -3.39 21.40
C ASN A 262 -7.41 -3.73 22.40
N PHE A 263 -7.41 -4.96 22.90
CA PHE A 263 -6.56 -5.43 24.00
C PHE A 263 -5.70 -6.61 23.54
N ASP A 264 -4.51 -6.75 24.13
CA ASP A 264 -3.70 -7.96 23.96
C ASP A 264 -4.35 -9.14 24.71
N GLY A 265 -4.40 -10.30 24.07
CA GLY A 265 -4.92 -11.54 24.66
C GLY A 265 -6.42 -11.77 24.43
N VAL A 266 -6.91 -12.87 25.00
CA VAL A 266 -8.33 -13.26 24.99
C VAL A 266 -8.90 -12.94 26.36
N LEU A 267 -9.80 -11.95 26.44
CA LEU A 267 -10.52 -11.62 27.66
C LEU A 267 -11.77 -12.50 27.77
N SER A 268 -12.08 -12.90 28.99
CA SER A 268 -13.39 -13.41 29.37
C SER A 268 -14.44 -12.29 29.37
N GLU A 269 -15.72 -12.67 29.45
CA GLU A 269 -16.82 -11.70 29.53
C GLU A 269 -16.70 -10.79 30.76
N GLN A 270 -16.26 -11.33 31.90
CA GLN A 270 -16.04 -10.56 33.12
C GLN A 270 -14.90 -9.55 32.95
N GLU A 271 -13.75 -9.98 32.42
CA GLU A 271 -12.61 -9.09 32.15
C GLU A 271 -12.98 -7.99 31.14
N ALA A 272 -13.80 -8.31 30.13
CA ALA A 272 -14.30 -7.33 29.17
C ALA A 272 -15.20 -6.26 29.82
N LEU A 273 -16.05 -6.64 30.79
CA LEU A 273 -16.85 -5.70 31.58
C LEU A 273 -15.98 -4.84 32.50
N GLU A 274 -14.97 -5.43 33.15
CA GLU A 274 -14.00 -4.70 33.98
C GLU A 274 -13.21 -3.67 33.16
N GLU A 275 -12.81 -4.01 31.93
CA GLU A 275 -12.19 -3.05 31.01
C GLU A 275 -13.18 -1.96 30.59
N ALA A 276 -14.45 -2.30 30.33
CA ALA A 276 -15.47 -1.30 29.98
C ALA A 276 -15.66 -0.26 31.10
N GLU A 277 -15.73 -0.69 32.36
CA GLU A 277 -15.85 0.22 33.50
C GLU A 277 -14.65 1.18 33.62
N LYS A 278 -13.44 0.76 33.24
CA LYS A 278 -12.24 1.64 33.22
C LYS A 278 -12.35 2.78 32.20
N PHE A 279 -13.17 2.64 31.16
CA PHE A 279 -13.49 3.73 30.23
C PHE A 279 -14.61 4.64 30.76
N GLY A 280 -15.16 4.36 31.94
CA GLY A 280 -16.25 5.14 32.53
C GLY A 280 -17.60 4.95 31.84
N VAL A 281 -17.75 3.87 31.06
CA VAL A 281 -19.05 3.49 30.49
C VAL A 281 -19.79 2.54 31.44
N THR A 282 -21.12 2.58 31.43
CA THR A 282 -21.96 1.68 32.24
C THR A 282 -22.56 0.58 31.35
N PRO A 283 -22.07 -0.67 31.41
CA PRO A 283 -22.62 -1.76 30.61
C PRO A 283 -24.06 -2.11 30.98
N LEU A 284 -24.93 -2.22 29.98
CA LEU A 284 -26.32 -2.70 30.11
C LEU A 284 -26.49 -4.14 29.64
N HIS A 285 -25.78 -4.51 28.57
CA HIS A 285 -25.82 -5.84 27.99
C HIS A 285 -24.54 -6.12 27.22
N ILE A 286 -24.00 -7.33 27.37
CA ILE A 286 -22.82 -7.82 26.67
C ILE A 286 -23.19 -9.02 25.81
N GLN A 287 -22.65 -9.05 24.59
CA GLN A 287 -22.84 -10.13 23.63
C GLN A 287 -21.50 -10.50 23.00
N ALA A 288 -21.12 -11.78 23.09
CA ALA A 288 -19.94 -12.29 22.37
C ALA A 288 -20.15 -12.24 20.85
N LEU A 289 -19.10 -11.84 20.13
CA LEU A 289 -19.05 -11.79 18.68
C LEU A 289 -18.27 -12.99 18.11
N PRO A 290 -18.57 -13.44 16.88
CA PRO A 290 -17.81 -14.52 16.26
C PRO A 290 -16.32 -14.16 16.15
N PRO A 291 -15.40 -15.10 16.45
CA PRO A 291 -13.98 -14.85 16.28
C PRO A 291 -13.60 -14.86 14.80
N TYR A 292 -12.57 -14.09 14.45
CA TYR A 292 -12.02 -14.08 13.10
C TYR A 292 -10.51 -13.87 13.11
N LYS A 293 -9.88 -14.09 11.95
CA LYS A 293 -8.45 -13.86 11.76
C LYS A 293 -8.23 -12.69 10.83
N HIS A 294 -7.30 -11.81 11.18
CA HIS A 294 -6.82 -10.77 10.28
C HIS A 294 -5.34 -10.94 9.99
N ILE A 295 -4.96 -10.94 8.72
CA ILE A 295 -3.60 -11.27 8.27
C ILE A 295 -2.88 -10.01 7.82
N PHE A 296 -1.81 -9.64 8.53
CA PHE A 296 -0.80 -8.70 8.08
C PHE A 296 0.39 -9.45 7.45
N SER A 297 1.34 -8.71 6.89
CA SER A 297 2.51 -9.32 6.25
C SER A 297 3.46 -10.03 7.22
N HIS A 298 3.51 -9.58 8.49
CA HIS A 298 4.43 -10.09 9.52
C HIS A 298 3.75 -10.55 10.81
N VAL A 299 2.45 -10.26 10.96
CA VAL A 299 1.63 -10.59 12.13
C VAL A 299 0.30 -11.16 11.64
N GLU A 300 -0.27 -12.09 12.41
CA GLU A 300 -1.63 -12.59 12.26
C GLU A 300 -2.37 -12.31 13.56
N TRP A 301 -3.46 -11.55 13.51
CA TRP A 301 -4.32 -11.32 14.66
C TRP A 301 -5.41 -12.39 14.71
N HIS A 302 -5.54 -13.05 15.85
CA HIS A 302 -6.69 -13.89 16.19
C HIS A 302 -7.58 -13.04 17.08
N ILE A 303 -8.72 -12.62 16.55
CA ILE A 303 -9.55 -11.59 17.15
C ILE A 303 -10.81 -12.25 17.71
N THR A 304 -11.02 -12.07 19.01
CA THR A 304 -12.29 -12.25 19.71
C THR A 304 -12.88 -10.88 20.04
N GLY A 305 -14.14 -10.83 20.44
CA GLY A 305 -14.72 -9.56 20.85
C GLY A 305 -16.13 -9.65 21.40
N TYR A 306 -16.54 -8.50 21.92
CA TYR A 306 -17.83 -8.32 22.58
C TYR A 306 -18.49 -7.03 22.08
N ALA A 307 -19.79 -7.09 21.79
CA ALA A 307 -20.63 -5.92 21.66
C ALA A 307 -21.26 -5.62 23.03
N ILE A 308 -21.01 -4.43 23.55
CA ILE A 308 -21.45 -3.97 24.86
C ILE A 308 -22.38 -2.78 24.64
N LYS A 309 -23.67 -3.00 24.87
CA LYS A 309 -24.63 -1.91 24.98
C LYS A 309 -24.37 -1.20 26.29
N ILE A 310 -24.26 0.12 26.24
CA ILE A 310 -23.98 0.95 27.40
C ILE A 310 -25.15 1.88 27.69
N ALA A 311 -25.26 2.34 28.93
CA ALA A 311 -26.18 3.41 29.27
C ALA A 311 -25.85 4.65 28.43
N GLY A 312 -26.87 5.42 28.05
CA GLY A 312 -26.70 6.61 27.23
C GLY A 312 -25.58 7.48 27.79
N ASN A 313 -24.59 7.78 26.97
CA ASN A 313 -23.54 8.69 27.34
C ASN A 313 -24.08 10.10 27.14
N ASP A 314 -23.89 10.97 28.13
CA ASP A 314 -24.10 12.42 27.98
C ASP A 314 -23.06 12.98 27.01
N VAL A 315 -23.17 12.63 25.72
CA VAL A 315 -22.37 13.18 24.63
C VAL A 315 -23.02 14.50 24.25
N GLU A 316 -22.54 15.59 24.85
CA GLU A 316 -23.06 16.93 24.58
C GLU A 316 -22.72 17.39 23.16
N GLN A 317 -21.63 16.86 22.57
CA GLN A 317 -21.22 17.10 21.18
C GLN A 317 -20.65 15.84 20.50
N GLU A 318 -21.13 15.55 19.29
CA GLU A 318 -20.65 14.45 18.46
C GLU A 318 -19.15 14.63 18.15
N GLY A 319 -18.34 13.61 18.48
CA GLY A 319 -16.89 13.66 18.29
C GLY A 319 -16.06 14.15 19.49
N GLU A 320 -16.68 14.46 20.64
CA GLU A 320 -15.95 14.77 21.87
C GLU A 320 -15.21 13.54 22.41
N GLU A 321 -13.93 13.71 22.78
CA GLU A 321 -13.12 12.65 23.37
C GLU A 321 -13.33 12.61 24.89
N LYS A 322 -13.95 11.52 25.38
CA LYS A 322 -14.17 11.28 26.81
C LYS A 322 -13.49 9.98 27.22
N ALA A 323 -12.57 10.06 28.18
CA ALA A 323 -11.76 8.92 28.63
C ALA A 323 -11.02 8.17 27.49
N GLY A 324 -10.65 8.89 26.42
CA GLY A 324 -9.98 8.30 25.25
C GLY A 324 -10.92 7.65 24.25
N LEU A 325 -12.24 7.77 24.42
CA LEU A 325 -13.27 7.30 23.48
C LEU A 325 -13.92 8.48 22.77
N ILE A 326 -14.23 8.26 21.50
CA ILE A 326 -14.94 9.18 20.62
C ILE A 326 -16.18 8.45 20.12
N PHE A 327 -17.36 8.95 20.48
CA PHE A 327 -18.63 8.41 20.00
C PHE A 327 -19.02 9.12 18.71
N ALA A 328 -19.33 8.34 17.68
CA ALA A 328 -19.78 8.87 16.41
C ALA A 328 -20.78 7.95 15.73
N ASP A 329 -21.65 8.56 14.93
CA ASP A 329 -22.54 7.83 14.05
C ASP A 329 -21.77 7.24 12.86
N ALA A 330 -22.48 6.46 12.05
CA ALA A 330 -21.94 5.80 10.87
C ALA A 330 -21.31 6.77 9.88
N LYS A 331 -22.01 7.88 9.62
CA LYS A 331 -21.66 8.85 8.60
C LYS A 331 -20.43 9.64 9.03
N THR A 332 -20.43 10.15 10.25
CA THR A 332 -19.32 10.90 10.84
C THR A 332 -18.06 10.05 10.90
N ALA A 333 -18.16 8.79 11.32
CA ALA A 333 -17.01 7.89 11.32
C ALA A 333 -16.51 7.57 9.90
N ALA A 334 -17.42 7.30 8.95
CA ALA A 334 -17.06 7.06 7.55
C ALA A 334 -16.41 8.28 6.89
N GLU A 335 -16.69 9.50 7.36
CA GLU A 335 -16.08 10.73 6.84
C GLU A 335 -14.77 11.10 7.55
N ARG A 336 -14.67 10.90 8.87
CA ARG A 336 -13.59 11.49 9.69
C ARG A 336 -12.55 10.50 10.21
N TYR A 337 -12.95 9.27 10.52
CA TYR A 337 -12.08 8.33 11.22
C TYR A 337 -11.57 7.26 10.27
N ALA A 338 -10.24 7.18 10.15
CA ALA A 338 -9.58 6.17 9.34
C ALA A 338 -9.50 4.84 10.12
N ILE A 339 -10.48 3.96 9.91
CA ILE A 339 -10.58 2.65 10.56
C ILE A 339 -10.00 1.59 9.61
N PRO A 340 -8.94 0.85 10.01
CA PRO A 340 -8.32 -0.12 9.13
C PRO A 340 -9.22 -1.35 8.94
N SER A 341 -9.05 -2.02 7.78
CA SER A 341 -9.75 -3.26 7.45
C SER A 341 -9.54 -4.40 8.46
N ALA A 342 -8.57 -4.25 9.36
CA ALA A 342 -8.39 -5.11 10.53
C ALA A 342 -9.64 -5.23 11.40
N PHE A 343 -10.51 -4.22 11.40
CA PHE A 343 -11.75 -4.20 12.19
C PHE A 343 -13.02 -4.29 11.34
N ALA A 344 -12.90 -4.54 10.03
CA ALA A 344 -14.04 -4.54 9.11
C ALA A 344 -15.10 -5.59 9.45
N GLU A 345 -14.71 -6.75 10.00
CA GLU A 345 -15.66 -7.78 10.43
C GLU A 345 -16.51 -7.34 11.62
N TYR A 346 -15.94 -6.57 12.55
CA TYR A 346 -16.67 -6.08 13.72
C TYR A 346 -17.41 -4.77 13.45
N ALA A 347 -16.99 -3.98 12.48
CA ALA A 347 -17.74 -2.82 12.01
C ALA A 347 -19.18 -3.19 11.55
N LYS A 348 -19.43 -4.43 11.12
CA LYS A 348 -20.77 -4.92 10.74
C LYS A 348 -21.77 -5.01 11.89
N TYR A 349 -21.28 -5.07 13.12
CA TYR A 349 -22.09 -5.12 14.35
C TYR A 349 -22.32 -3.73 14.96
N THR A 350 -21.91 -2.70 14.22
CA THR A 350 -22.06 -1.30 14.59
C THR A 350 -22.98 -0.64 13.58
N ASP A 351 -23.53 0.52 13.91
CA ASP A 351 -24.26 1.30 12.91
C ASP A 351 -23.34 1.79 11.78
N LEU A 352 -22.00 1.69 11.92
CA LEU A 352 -20.98 2.17 10.98
C LEU A 352 -21.00 1.52 9.59
N GLU A 353 -21.60 0.34 9.42
CA GLU A 353 -21.73 -0.30 8.09
C GLU A 353 -22.85 0.31 7.24
N ARG A 354 -23.76 1.12 7.82
CA ARG A 354 -24.90 1.73 7.10
C ARG A 354 -24.53 2.99 6.29
N ALA A 355 -23.24 3.31 6.13
CA ALA A 355 -22.74 4.52 5.48
C ALA A 355 -22.15 4.27 4.09
#